data_AF-A0A858WV44-F1
#
_entry.id   AF-A0A858WV44-F1
#
_cell.length_a   1.000
_cell.length_b   1.000
_cell.length_c   1.000
_cell.angle_alpha   90.00
_cell.angle_beta   90.00
_cell.angle_gamma   90.00
#
_symmetry.space_group_name_H-M   'P 1'
#
loop_
_entity.id
_entity.type
_entity.pdbx_description
1 polymer ?
#
loop_
_entity_poly.entity_id
_entity_poly.type
_entity_poly.pdbx_seq_one_letter_code
_entity_poly.pdbx_strand_id
1 'polypeptide(L)'
;MVDDLAGKFVRFDKGIPVNAIPQAGIKEELKRIYNDLNNPKREYGNPAEPTRYGQPMRPEHAGYKNLDVPPEYMAEAIRAYMTDPNYIKTVAPKTAAAIRKAVNNNPRLNRVIQFNAGGVPMPGAPISDEEFQQAYWAGNAT
;
A
#
# COMPACT_ATOMS: atom_id res chain seq x y z
N MET A 1 6.08 -10.91 -8.95
CA MET A 1 6.05 -9.56 -8.36
C MET A 1 6.53 -9.61 -6.91
N VAL A 2 6.85 -8.48 -6.23
CA VAL A 2 7.24 -8.47 -4.79
C VAL A 2 6.16 -9.12 -3.91
N ASP A 3 4.89 -8.93 -4.25
CA ASP A 3 3.75 -9.57 -3.58
C ASP A 3 3.80 -11.10 -3.67
N ASP A 4 4.16 -11.66 -4.84
CA ASP A 4 4.33 -13.11 -5.02
C ASP A 4 5.47 -13.70 -4.19
N LEU A 5 6.45 -12.88 -3.80
CA LEU A 5 7.58 -13.32 -2.99
C LEU A 5 7.31 -13.13 -1.50
N ALA A 6 6.58 -12.08 -1.12
CA ALA A 6 6.30 -11.68 0.27
C ALA A 6 5.00 -12.26 0.83
N GLY A 7 4.07 -12.64 -0.04
CA GLY A 7 2.73 -13.08 0.29
C GLY A 7 2.63 -14.53 0.73
N LYS A 8 1.42 -14.93 1.10
CA LYS A 8 1.07 -16.34 1.35
C LYS A 8 0.45 -16.95 0.09
N PHE A 9 0.59 -18.26 -0.08
CA PHE A 9 -0.07 -18.99 -1.18
C PHE A 9 -1.56 -18.71 -1.19
N VAL A 10 -2.06 -18.32 -2.36
CA VAL A 10 -3.48 -18.07 -2.62
C VAL A 10 -4.03 -19.09 -3.60
N ARG A 11 -3.36 -19.28 -4.74
CA ARG A 11 -3.82 -20.16 -5.83
C ARG A 11 -2.70 -20.50 -6.80
N PHE A 12 -3.01 -21.34 -7.78
CA PHE A 12 -2.23 -21.45 -9.01
C PHE A 12 -2.89 -20.62 -10.12
N ASP A 13 -2.09 -19.87 -10.87
CA ASP A 13 -2.47 -19.29 -12.16
C ASP A 13 -1.58 -19.87 -13.26
N LYS A 14 -2.17 -20.50 -14.28
CA LYS A 14 -1.45 -21.18 -15.38
C LYS A 14 -0.32 -22.12 -14.91
N GLY A 15 -0.51 -22.78 -13.76
CA GLY A 15 0.48 -23.69 -13.16
C GLY A 15 1.56 -23.02 -12.30
N ILE A 16 1.54 -21.69 -12.15
CA ILE A 16 2.46 -20.91 -11.31
C ILE A 16 1.77 -20.58 -9.99
N PRO A 17 2.40 -20.82 -8.82
CA PRO A 17 1.84 -20.41 -7.54
C PRO A 17 1.81 -18.89 -7.44
N VAL A 18 0.63 -18.35 -7.17
CA VAL A 18 0.41 -16.93 -6.88
C VAL A 18 0.32 -16.76 -5.37
N ASN A 19 1.19 -15.91 -4.83
CA ASN A 19 1.15 -15.54 -3.42
C ASN A 19 0.69 -14.09 -3.30
N ALA A 20 -0.05 -13.78 -2.22
CA ALA A 20 -0.47 -12.41 -1.96
C ALA A 20 -0.37 -12.08 -0.47
N ILE A 21 0.01 -10.84 -0.18
CA ILE A 21 -0.07 -10.27 1.16
C ILE A 21 -1.56 -10.19 1.54
N PRO A 22 -1.97 -10.74 2.70
CA PRO A 22 -3.36 -10.72 3.13
C PRO A 22 -3.95 -9.31 3.16
N GLN A 23 -5.12 -9.14 2.53
CA GLN A 23 -5.75 -7.82 2.37
C GLN A 23 -6.89 -7.56 3.36
N ALA A 24 -7.20 -8.52 4.23
CA ALA A 24 -8.20 -8.34 5.27
C ALA A 24 -7.81 -7.15 6.17
N GLY A 25 -8.73 -6.21 6.36
CA GLY A 25 -8.49 -5.00 7.16
C GLY A 25 -7.76 -3.86 6.45
N ILE A 26 -7.31 -4.03 5.20
CA ILE A 26 -6.61 -2.98 4.42
C ILE A 26 -7.26 -2.67 3.06
N LYS A 27 -8.39 -3.32 2.71
CA LYS A 27 -9.03 -3.18 1.40
C LYS A 27 -9.41 -1.75 1.01
N GLU A 28 -9.91 -0.96 1.96
CA GLU A 28 -10.33 0.42 1.66
C GLU A 28 -9.12 1.33 1.40
N GLU A 29 -8.02 1.12 2.12
CA GLU A 29 -6.75 1.82 1.86
C GLU A 29 -6.18 1.43 0.50
N LEU A 30 -6.22 0.14 0.14
CA LEU A 30 -5.79 -0.35 -1.17
C LEU A 30 -6.59 0.25 -2.32
N LYS A 31 -7.92 0.32 -2.18
CA LYS A 31 -8.80 0.98 -3.17
C LYS A 31 -8.45 2.45 -3.33
N ARG A 32 -8.21 3.15 -2.21
CA ARG A 32 -7.80 4.56 -2.23
C ARG A 32 -6.48 4.74 -2.97
N ILE A 33 -5.44 3.97 -2.62
CA ILE A 33 -4.14 4.05 -3.30
C ILE A 33 -4.30 3.82 -4.80
N TYR A 34 -5.00 2.75 -5.20
CA TYR A 34 -5.17 2.44 -6.61
C TYR A 34 -5.88 3.57 -7.37
N ASN A 35 -6.96 4.09 -6.79
CA ASN A 35 -7.66 5.23 -7.36
C ASN A 35 -6.75 6.46 -7.46
N ASP A 36 -6.00 6.76 -6.41
CA ASP A 36 -5.15 7.95 -6.35
C ASP A 36 -4.06 7.93 -7.42
N LEU A 37 -3.52 6.74 -7.72
CA LEU A 37 -2.43 6.54 -8.68
C LEU A 37 -2.89 6.35 -10.13
N ASN A 38 -4.08 5.80 -10.34
CA ASN A 38 -4.52 5.35 -11.67
C ASN A 38 -5.72 6.13 -12.23
N ASN A 39 -6.27 7.09 -11.48
CA ASN A 39 -7.42 7.85 -11.95
C ASN A 39 -7.01 9.10 -12.76
N PRO A 40 -7.12 9.08 -14.11
CA PRO A 40 -6.74 10.20 -14.95
C PRO A 40 -7.64 11.43 -14.77
N LYS A 41 -8.78 11.30 -14.07
CA LYS A 41 -9.74 12.38 -13.87
C LYS A 41 -9.42 13.24 -12.63
N ARG A 42 -8.39 12.92 -11.84
CA ARG A 42 -8.00 13.72 -10.66
C ARG A 42 -7.41 15.08 -11.02
N GLU A 43 -6.82 15.22 -12.21
CA GLU A 43 -6.22 16.49 -12.68
C GLU A 43 -7.26 17.54 -13.10
N TYR A 44 -8.52 17.17 -13.35
CA TYR A 44 -9.52 18.05 -13.96
C TYR A 44 -10.30 18.97 -13.00
N GLY A 45 -10.00 19.01 -11.71
CA GLY A 45 -10.70 19.97 -10.84
C GLY A 45 -10.41 19.93 -9.34
N ASN A 46 -9.96 18.81 -8.79
CA ASN A 46 -9.41 18.72 -7.44
C ASN A 46 -8.70 17.36 -7.27
N PRO A 47 -7.38 17.32 -7.08
CA PRO A 47 -6.66 16.06 -6.95
C PRO A 47 -7.04 15.28 -5.69
N ALA A 48 -7.76 15.85 -4.71
CA ALA A 48 -8.17 15.16 -3.50
C ALA A 48 -9.55 14.47 -3.60
N GLU A 49 -10.40 14.84 -4.56
CA GLU A 49 -11.80 14.39 -4.60
C GLU A 49 -12.17 13.72 -5.92
N PRO A 50 -12.83 12.55 -5.91
CA PRO A 50 -13.43 12.02 -7.13
C PRO A 50 -14.42 13.06 -7.66
N THR A 51 -14.39 13.32 -8.97
CA THR A 51 -15.42 14.17 -9.61
C THR A 51 -16.80 13.70 -9.15
N ARG A 52 -17.76 14.61 -8.91
CA ARG A 52 -19.11 14.33 -8.38
C ARG A 52 -19.84 13.13 -9.04
N TYR A 53 -19.45 12.76 -10.26
CA TYR A 53 -20.02 11.67 -11.07
C TYR A 53 -19.01 10.59 -11.49
N GLY A 54 -17.75 10.70 -11.06
CA GLY A 54 -16.68 9.76 -11.41
C GLY A 54 -16.59 8.65 -10.39
N GLN A 55 -16.93 7.43 -10.80
CA GLN A 55 -16.61 6.26 -9.98
C GLN A 55 -15.10 6.20 -9.73
N PRO A 56 -14.65 5.82 -8.52
CA PRO A 56 -13.23 5.64 -8.25
C PRO A 56 -12.64 4.65 -9.25
N MET A 57 -11.40 4.92 -9.68
CA MET A 57 -10.68 4.01 -10.55
C MET A 57 -10.43 2.69 -9.81
N ARG A 58 -10.61 1.57 -10.51
CA ARG A 58 -10.49 0.22 -9.97
C ARG A 58 -9.74 -0.66 -10.98
N PRO A 59 -9.08 -1.74 -10.54
CA PRO A 59 -8.42 -2.69 -11.45
C PRO A 59 -9.36 -3.21 -12.54
N GLU A 60 -10.65 -3.40 -12.23
CA GLU A 60 -11.61 -3.87 -13.22
C GLU A 60 -11.80 -2.89 -14.39
N HIS A 61 -11.64 -1.58 -14.16
CA HIS A 61 -11.67 -0.58 -15.24
C HIS A 61 -10.42 -0.64 -16.13
N ALA A 62 -9.32 -1.19 -15.63
CA ALA A 62 -8.10 -1.48 -16.40
C ALA A 62 -8.10 -2.90 -17.02
N GLY A 63 -9.20 -3.65 -16.88
CA GLY A 63 -9.38 -4.97 -17.50
C GLY A 63 -8.99 -6.18 -16.64
N TYR A 64 -8.57 -5.97 -15.39
CA TYR A 64 -8.30 -7.06 -14.44
C TYR A 64 -9.60 -7.76 -14.03
N LYS A 65 -9.56 -9.09 -13.86
CA LYS A 65 -10.76 -9.89 -13.58
C LYS A 65 -10.59 -10.70 -12.31
N ASN A 66 -11.68 -10.85 -11.57
CA ASN A 66 -11.85 -11.81 -10.47
C ASN A 66 -10.64 -11.83 -9.51
N LEU A 67 -9.84 -12.89 -9.63
CA LEU A 67 -8.75 -13.20 -8.72
C LEU A 67 -7.48 -12.37 -8.99
N ASP A 68 -7.41 -11.66 -10.11
CA ASP A 68 -6.29 -10.77 -10.46
C ASP A 68 -6.45 -9.38 -9.85
N VAL A 69 -7.66 -9.04 -9.41
CA VAL A 69 -7.97 -7.74 -8.79
C VAL A 69 -7.23 -7.55 -7.46
N PRO A 70 -7.25 -8.49 -6.49
CA PRO A 70 -6.52 -8.30 -5.25
C PRO A 70 -5.00 -8.13 -5.46
N PRO A 71 -4.29 -9.01 -6.19
CA PRO A 71 -2.86 -8.83 -6.45
C PRO A 71 -2.53 -7.47 -7.06
N GLU A 72 -3.36 -6.97 -7.98
CA GLU A 72 -3.17 -5.65 -8.61
C GLU A 72 -3.31 -4.49 -7.60
N TYR A 73 -4.23 -4.58 -6.65
CA TYR A 73 -4.31 -3.59 -5.58
C TYR A 73 -3.02 -3.55 -4.73
N MET A 74 -2.48 -4.71 -4.36
CA MET A 74 -1.24 -4.78 -3.58
C MET A 74 -0.02 -4.37 -4.41
N ALA A 75 -0.05 -4.69 -5.70
CA ALA A 75 0.97 -4.32 -6.67
C ALA A 75 1.19 -2.81 -6.70
N GLU A 76 0.11 -2.06 -6.89
CA GLU A 76 0.14 -0.60 -6.91
C GLU A 76 0.49 -0.01 -5.54
N ALA A 77 0.06 -0.64 -4.44
CA ALA A 77 0.47 -0.21 -3.10
C ALA A 77 1.97 -0.34 -2.85
N ILE A 78 2.58 -1.45 -3.28
CA ILE A 78 4.04 -1.64 -3.21
C ILE A 78 4.75 -0.62 -4.11
N ARG A 79 4.25 -0.38 -5.32
CA ARG A 79 4.79 0.64 -6.23
C ARG A 79 4.73 2.04 -5.60
N ALA A 80 3.60 2.39 -4.99
CA ALA A 80 3.42 3.64 -4.26
C ALA A 80 4.48 3.79 -3.18
N TYR A 81 4.68 2.73 -2.38
CA TYR A 81 5.64 2.74 -1.29
C TYR A 81 7.09 2.89 -1.78
N MET A 82 7.45 2.22 -2.87
CA MET A 82 8.79 2.35 -3.45
C MET A 82 9.04 3.75 -4.02
N THR A 83 7.99 4.44 -4.49
CA THR A 83 8.09 5.74 -5.17
C THR A 83 7.99 6.91 -4.19
N ASP A 84 6.99 6.88 -3.31
CA ASP A 84 6.73 7.87 -2.27
C ASP A 84 6.33 7.18 -0.95
N PRO A 85 7.34 6.87 -0.10
CA PRO A 85 7.11 6.27 1.20
C PRO A 85 6.29 7.15 2.16
N ASN A 86 6.31 8.48 1.99
CA ASN A 86 5.59 9.38 2.89
C ASN A 86 4.11 9.40 2.55
N TYR A 87 3.77 9.43 1.27
CA TYR A 87 2.38 9.30 0.82
C TYR A 87 1.69 8.08 1.44
N ILE A 88 2.25 6.88 1.29
CA ILE A 88 1.59 5.66 1.79
C ILE A 88 1.48 5.63 3.32
N LYS A 89 2.48 6.15 4.05
CA LYS A 89 2.43 6.28 5.52
C LYS A 89 1.27 7.17 5.97
N THR A 90 0.97 8.20 5.19
CA THR A 90 -0.08 9.17 5.49
C THR A 90 -1.46 8.67 5.07
N VAL A 91 -1.60 8.14 3.86
CA VAL A 91 -2.93 7.80 3.32
C VAL A 91 -3.40 6.38 3.61
N ALA A 92 -2.47 5.48 3.91
CA ALA A 92 -2.70 4.04 4.03
C ALA A 92 -1.74 3.37 5.04
N PRO A 93 -1.74 3.81 6.31
CA PRO A 93 -0.78 3.36 7.31
C PRO A 93 -0.85 1.85 7.58
N LYS A 94 -2.04 1.23 7.55
CA LYS A 94 -2.19 -0.21 7.80
C LYS A 94 -1.60 -1.03 6.65
N THR A 95 -1.79 -0.55 5.42
CA THR A 95 -1.18 -1.11 4.20
C THR A 95 0.34 -0.99 4.26
N ALA A 96 0.87 0.17 4.67
CA ALA A 96 2.30 0.35 4.85
C ALA A 96 2.88 -0.62 5.89
N ALA A 97 2.20 -0.83 7.02
CA ALA A 97 2.61 -1.79 8.04
C ALA A 97 2.56 -3.24 7.52
N ALA A 98 1.52 -3.61 6.78
CA ALA A 98 1.38 -4.92 6.17
C ALA A 98 2.52 -5.23 5.18
N ILE A 99 2.86 -4.27 4.32
CA ILE A 99 3.98 -4.40 3.36
C ILE A 99 5.32 -4.54 4.10
N ARG A 100 5.60 -3.69 5.11
CA ARG A 100 6.82 -3.81 5.94
C ARG A 100 6.94 -5.20 6.56
N LYS A 101 5.87 -5.66 7.20
CA LYS A 101 5.83 -6.96 7.90
C LYS A 101 6.07 -8.12 6.95
N ALA A 102 5.52 -8.06 5.74
CA ALA A 102 5.67 -9.12 4.76
C ALA A 102 7.05 -9.11 4.08
N VAL A 103 7.56 -7.93 3.70
CA VAL A 103 8.77 -7.81 2.90
C VAL A 103 10.03 -7.85 3.78
N ASN A 104 10.09 -7.09 4.88
CA ASN A 104 11.31 -6.98 5.69
C ASN A 104 11.64 -8.28 6.45
N ASN A 105 10.62 -9.10 6.75
CA ASN A 105 10.80 -10.41 7.38
C ASN A 105 11.09 -11.53 6.38
N ASN A 106 11.06 -11.25 5.08
CA ASN A 106 11.30 -12.26 4.07
C ASN A 106 12.81 -12.38 3.79
N PRO A 107 13.44 -13.55 4.02
CA PRO A 107 14.88 -13.72 3.90
C PRO A 107 15.42 -13.59 2.47
N ARG A 108 14.55 -13.66 1.45
CA ARG A 108 14.92 -13.47 0.04
C ARG A 108 14.79 -12.02 -0.37
N LEU A 109 13.81 -11.29 0.19
CA LEU A 109 13.55 -9.90 -0.18
C LEU A 109 14.30 -8.91 0.69
N ASN A 110 14.47 -9.16 1.99
CA ASN A 110 15.05 -8.20 2.92
C ASN A 110 16.53 -7.85 2.64
N ARG A 111 17.19 -8.61 1.77
CA ARG A 111 18.56 -8.34 1.29
C ARG A 111 18.59 -7.46 0.04
N VAL A 112 17.45 -7.32 -0.64
CA VAL A 112 17.32 -6.63 -1.94
C VAL A 112 16.46 -5.37 -1.79
N ILE A 113 15.36 -5.45 -1.05
CA ILE A 113 14.42 -4.37 -0.80
C ILE A 113 14.04 -4.38 0.68
N GLN A 114 14.15 -3.23 1.33
CA GLN A 114 13.64 -3.01 2.68
C GLN A 114 12.73 -1.79 2.67
N PHE A 115 11.49 -1.95 3.14
CA PHE A 115 10.55 -0.86 3.27
C PHE A 115 10.75 -0.19 4.63
N ASN A 116 11.31 1.02 4.58
CA ASN A 116 11.86 1.79 5.72
C ASN A 116 12.87 1.01 6.56
N ALA A 117 14.10 0.93 6.06
CA ALA A 117 15.28 0.49 6.83
C ALA A 117 15.87 1.59 7.73
N GLY A 118 15.36 2.83 7.67
CA GLY A 118 15.87 3.96 8.44
C GLY A 118 14.72 4.76 9.04
N GLY A 119 14.36 4.44 10.28
CA GLY A 119 14.43 5.51 11.25
C GLY A 119 15.91 5.85 11.35
N VAL A 120 16.31 7.08 11.04
CA VAL A 120 17.56 7.59 11.62
C VAL A 120 17.45 7.29 13.12
N PRO A 121 18.46 6.70 13.77
CA PRO A 121 18.48 6.68 15.22
C PRO A 121 18.62 8.15 15.65
N MET A 122 17.49 8.83 15.82
CA MET A 122 17.42 9.98 16.70
C MET A 122 17.87 9.44 18.07
N PRO A 123 18.80 10.09 18.76
CA PRO A 123 19.11 9.74 20.14
C PRO A 123 17.79 9.79 20.95
N GLY A 124 17.23 8.60 21.24
CA GLY A 124 15.87 8.43 21.78
C GLY A 124 14.98 7.57 20.86
N ALA A 125 15.06 6.25 21.05
CA ALA A 125 14.18 5.12 20.69
C ALA A 125 12.91 5.31 19.79
N PRO A 126 12.52 4.26 19.02
CA PRO A 126 11.44 4.32 18.04
C PRO A 126 10.07 4.48 18.71
N ILE A 127 9.38 5.58 18.38
CA ILE A 127 7.95 5.69 18.67
C ILE A 127 7.18 4.66 17.83
N SER A 128 6.33 3.90 18.51
CA SER A 128 5.40 2.93 17.94
C SER A 128 4.40 3.61 17.00
N ASP A 129 3.79 2.84 16.09
CA ASP A 129 2.77 3.35 15.15
C ASP A 129 1.59 4.05 15.89
N GLU A 130 1.32 3.68 17.15
CA GLU A 130 0.32 4.29 18.02
C GLU A 130 0.74 5.69 18.53
N GLU A 131 2.01 5.85 18.87
CA GLU A 131 2.59 7.14 19.30
C GLU A 131 2.68 8.14 18.14
N PHE A 132 2.92 7.67 16.90
CA PHE A 132 2.86 8.53 15.71
C PHE A 132 1.45 9.07 15.45
N GLN A 133 0.42 8.21 15.61
CA GLN A 133 -0.98 8.63 15.46
C GLN A 133 -1.39 9.67 16.50
N GLN A 134 -0.95 9.51 17.75
CA GLN A 134 -1.22 10.50 18.81
C GLN A 134 -0.50 11.83 18.57
N ALA A 135 0.77 11.81 18.14
CA ALA A 135 1.53 13.03 17.86
C ALA A 135 0.94 13.84 16.69
N TYR A 136 0.48 13.15 15.64
CA TYR A 136 -0.11 13.80 14.46
C TYR A 136 -1.46 14.47 14.74
N TRP A 137 -2.26 13.91 15.66
CA TRP A 137 -3.53 14.52 16.08
C TRP A 137 -3.36 15.62 17.14
N ALA A 138 -2.31 15.59 17.95
CA ALA A 138 -1.99 16.63 18.92
C ALA A 138 -1.44 17.92 18.26
N GLY A 139 -0.76 17.81 17.11
CA GLY A 139 -0.15 18.95 16.41
C GLY A 139 -1.08 19.79 15.53
N ASN A 140 -2.32 19.35 15.31
CA ASN A 140 -3.32 20.04 14.49
C ASN A 140 -4.46 20.67 15.33
N ALA A 141 -4.29 20.74 16.65
CA ALA A 141 -5.24 21.36 17.58
C ALA A 141 -4.69 22.70 18.11
N THR A 142 -4.59 23.68 17.22
CA THR A 142 -4.53 25.12 17.55
C THR A 142 -5.22 25.89 16.44
#